data_AF-W1I6B9-F1
#
_entry.id   AF-W1I6B9-F1
#
_cell.length_a   1.000
_cell.length_b   1.000
_cell.length_c   1.000
_cell.angle_alpha   90.00
_cell.angle_beta   90.00
_cell.angle_gamma   90.00
#
_symmetry.space_group_name_H-M   'P 1'
#
loop_
_entity.id
_entity.type
_entity.pdbx_description
1 polymer ?
#
loop_
_entity_poly.entity_id
_entity_poly.type
_entity_poly.pdbx_seq_one_letter_code
_entity_poly.pdbx_strand_id
1 'polypeptide(L)'
;MTLTLSEMTIRNEKVLSHLRTYLYKISSYSNFDEAMKLRIFVDSEGDFTAFEAVEYMLGFTSSAHKLSDTIRSRYTPIESDYRAFSNAVALL
;
A
#
# COMPACT_ATOMS: atom_id res chain seq x y z
N MET A 1 2.15 15.43 -8.77
CA MET A 1 2.65 14.49 -9.81
C MET A 1 1.92 13.17 -9.61
N THR A 2 1.78 12.36 -10.66
CA THR A 2 1.13 11.05 -10.54
C THR A 2 2.17 9.96 -10.71
N LEU A 3 2.19 9.01 -9.80
CA LEU A 3 3.00 7.79 -9.86
C LEU A 3 2.02 6.62 -10.01
N THR A 4 2.32 5.66 -10.87
CA THR A 4 1.48 4.48 -11.07
C THR A 4 1.87 3.35 -10.14
N LEU A 5 0.95 2.42 -9.88
CA LEU A 5 1.22 1.29 -8.99
C LEU A 5 2.45 0.46 -9.42
N SER A 6 2.69 0.33 -10.73
CA SER A 6 3.85 -0.39 -11.28
C SER A 6 5.20 0.31 -11.04
N GLU A 7 5.20 1.60 -10.74
CA GLU A 7 6.40 2.39 -10.47
C GLU A 7 6.74 2.46 -8.97
N MET A 8 5.83 1.97 -8.11
CA MET A 8 6.03 1.94 -6.66
C MET A 8 7.13 0.95 -6.28
N THR A 9 7.94 1.33 -5.30
CA THR A 9 8.95 0.45 -4.70
C THR A 9 8.65 0.14 -3.24
N ILE A 10 9.23 -0.95 -2.72
CA ILE A 10 9.23 -1.28 -1.28
C ILE A 10 10.65 -1.72 -0.91
N ARG A 11 11.52 -0.76 -0.61
CA ARG A 11 12.96 -0.97 -0.40
C ARG A 11 13.30 -1.71 0.89
N ASN A 12 12.41 -1.69 1.87
CA ASN A 12 12.62 -2.36 3.15
C ASN A 12 11.98 -3.77 3.14
N GLU A 13 12.82 -4.80 3.09
CA GLU A 13 12.40 -6.22 3.07
C GLU A 13 11.48 -6.63 4.25
N LYS A 14 11.70 -6.06 5.44
CA LYS A 14 10.84 -6.38 6.60
C LYS A 14 9.45 -5.80 6.41
N VAL A 15 9.35 -4.58 5.87
CA VAL A 15 8.07 -3.95 5.53
C VAL A 15 7.36 -4.77 4.46
N LEU A 16 8.07 -5.18 3.39
CA LEU A 16 7.52 -6.00 2.32
C LEU A 16 6.94 -7.32 2.87
N SER A 17 7.71 -8.04 3.69
CA SER A 17 7.27 -9.29 4.31
C SER A 17 6.06 -9.11 5.23
N HIS A 18 6.05 -8.07 6.06
CA HIS A 18 4.92 -7.76 6.94
C HIS A 18 3.67 -7.36 6.15
N LEU A 19 3.83 -6.56 5.09
CA LEU A 19 2.75 -6.15 4.21
C LEU A 19 2.12 -7.37 3.54
N ARG A 20 2.93 -8.28 2.97
CA ARG A 20 2.44 -9.55 2.39
C ARG A 20 1.64 -10.38 3.37
N THR A 21 2.16 -10.52 4.59
CA THR A 21 1.47 -11.25 5.67
C THR A 21 0.15 -10.59 6.03
N TYR A 22 0.12 -9.27 6.10
CA TYR A 22 -1.09 -8.50 6.40
C TYR A 22 -2.14 -8.67 5.29
N LEU A 23 -1.74 -8.50 4.02
CA LEU A 23 -2.62 -8.67 2.87
C LEU A 23 -3.20 -10.09 2.82
N TYR A 24 -2.36 -11.11 3.00
CA TYR A 24 -2.81 -12.50 3.08
C TYR A 24 -3.86 -12.69 4.19
N LYS A 25 -3.59 -12.17 5.40
CA LYS A 25 -4.51 -12.30 6.53
C LYS A 25 -5.87 -11.65 6.23
N ILE A 26 -5.90 -10.42 5.71
CA ILE A 26 -7.18 -9.77 5.41
C ILE A 26 -7.97 -10.51 4.32
N SER A 27 -7.29 -11.11 3.34
CA SER A 27 -7.95 -11.89 2.29
C SER A 27 -8.61 -13.18 2.76
N SER A 28 -8.26 -13.66 3.96
CA SER A 28 -8.82 -14.88 4.55
C SER A 28 -10.15 -14.66 5.28
N TYR A 29 -10.61 -13.41 5.43
CA TYR A 29 -11.87 -13.12 6.12
C TYR A 29 -13.09 -13.51 5.27
N SER A 30 -14.15 -14.01 5.92
CA SER A 30 -15.31 -14.62 5.26
C SER A 30 -16.11 -13.69 4.34
N ASN A 31 -15.98 -12.37 4.51
CA ASN A 31 -16.65 -11.33 3.71
C ASN A 31 -15.63 -10.41 3.03
N PHE A 32 -14.49 -10.97 2.64
CA PHE A 32 -13.44 -10.20 2.00
C PHE A 32 -13.86 -9.74 0.59
N ASP A 33 -13.62 -8.45 0.31
CA ASP A 33 -13.88 -7.86 -1.00
C ASP A 33 -12.55 -7.56 -1.71
N GLU A 34 -12.26 -8.32 -2.77
CA GLU A 34 -11.08 -8.11 -3.60
C GLU A 34 -11.12 -6.81 -4.42
N ALA A 35 -12.32 -6.27 -4.67
CA ALA A 35 -12.52 -5.01 -5.40
C ALA A 35 -12.47 -3.78 -4.47
N MET A 36 -12.27 -3.97 -3.16
CA MET A 36 -12.11 -2.93 -2.16
C MET A 36 -11.13 -1.86 -2.64
N LYS A 37 -11.58 -0.61 -2.65
CA LYS A 37 -10.77 0.52 -3.09
C LYS A 37 -9.75 0.90 -2.03
N LEU A 38 -8.51 1.04 -2.49
CA LEU A 38 -7.35 1.41 -1.69
C LEU A 38 -6.80 2.74 -2.19
N ARG A 39 -6.31 3.55 -1.25
CA ARG A 39 -5.38 4.63 -1.53
C ARG A 39 -4.01 4.23 -1.01
N ILE A 40 -3.03 4.24 -1.89
CA ILE A 40 -1.66 3.86 -1.59
C ILE A 40 -0.79 5.10 -1.61
N PHE A 41 0.02 5.24 -0.56
CA PHE A 41 0.88 6.38 -0.35
C PHE A 41 2.34 5.97 -0.51
N VAL A 42 3.12 6.89 -1.06
CA VAL A 42 4.56 6.74 -1.29
C VAL A 42 5.29 7.99 -0.82
N ASP A 43 6.59 7.89 -0.55
CA ASP A 43 7.45 9.03 -0.26
C ASP A 43 7.80 9.82 -1.55
N SER A 44 8.66 10.83 -1.44
CA SER A 44 9.07 11.64 -2.60
C SER A 44 9.95 10.90 -3.61
N GLU A 45 10.46 9.72 -3.26
CA GLU A 45 11.27 8.84 -4.10
C GLU A 45 10.44 7.69 -4.70
N GLY A 46 9.16 7.55 -4.32
CA GLY A 46 8.27 6.49 -4.81
C GLY A 46 8.30 5.21 -3.97
N ASP A 47 8.86 5.25 -2.76
CA ASP A 47 8.86 4.10 -1.84
C ASP A 47 7.59 4.08 -1.00
N PHE A 48 7.00 2.90 -0.82
CA PHE A 48 5.75 2.70 -0.11
C PHE A 48 5.80 3.18 1.34
N THR A 49 4.87 4.04 1.72
CA THR A 49 4.73 4.56 3.09
C THR A 49 3.49 4.04 3.79
N ALA A 50 2.36 3.88 3.10
CA ALA A 50 1.12 3.39 3.69
C ALA A 50 0.09 2.97 2.63
N PHE A 51 -0.97 2.26 3.05
CA PHE A 51 -2.24 2.24 2.32
C PHE A 51 -3.42 2.37 3.28
N GLU A 52 -4.55 2.85 2.77
CA GLU A 52 -5.84 2.86 3.47
C GLU A 52 -6.96 2.34 2.57
N ALA A 53 -7.95 1.68 3.18
CA ALA A 53 -9.23 1.34 2.60
C ALA A 53 -10.33 1.96 3.47
N VAL A 54 -10.70 3.21 3.16
CA VAL A 54 -11.52 4.05 4.05
C VAL A 54 -12.87 3.41 4.38
N GLU A 55 -13.56 2.88 3.37
CA GLU A 55 -14.88 2.24 3.54
C GLU A 55 -14.84 1.01 4.45
N TYR A 56 -13.68 0.36 4.55
CA TYR A 56 -13.48 -0.88 5.31
C TYR A 56 -12.73 -0.63 6.63
N MET A 57 -12.37 0.63 6.92
CA MET A 57 -11.58 1.01 8.10
C MET A 57 -10.27 0.19 8.25
N LEU A 58 -9.65 -0.16 7.13
CA LEU A 58 -8.40 -0.91 7.08
C LEU A 58 -7.25 0.00 6.64
N GLY A 59 -6.05 -0.32 7.10
CA GLY A 59 -4.85 0.37 6.65
C GLY A 59 -3.58 -0.28 7.16
N PHE A 60 -2.48 0.09 6.53
CA PHE A 60 -1.14 -0.36 6.88
C PHE A 60 -0.19 0.82 6.76
N THR A 61 0.76 0.95 7.70
CA THR A 61 1.81 1.97 7.65
C THR A 61 3.17 1.28 7.70
N SER A 62 4.05 1.68 6.79
CA SER A 62 5.44 1.24 6.75
C SER A 62 6.18 1.70 8.00
N SER A 63 6.92 0.80 8.63
CA SER A 63 7.84 1.13 9.73
C SER A 63 9.17 1.70 9.25
N ALA A 64 9.43 1.73 7.93
CA ALA A 64 10.63 2.31 7.34
C ALA A 64 10.53 3.82 7.16
N HIS A 65 9.34 4.39 7.27
CA HIS A 65 9.06 5.80 7.00
C HIS A 65 8.44 6.49 8.20
N LYS A 66 8.70 7.78 8.33
CA LYS A 66 7.97 8.64 9.26
C LYS A 66 6.70 9.15 8.60
N LEU A 67 5.71 9.52 9.40
CA LEU A 67 4.48 10.15 8.90
C LEU A 67 4.77 11.41 8.05
N SER A 68 5.85 12.14 8.37
CA SER A 68 6.29 13.30 7.59
C SER A 68 6.62 12.96 6.13
N ASP A 69 7.09 11.74 5.86
CA ASP A 69 7.54 11.33 4.52
C ASP A 69 6.31 11.11 3.62
N THR A 70 5.22 10.58 4.19
CA THR A 70 3.90 10.50 3.56
C THR A 70 3.34 11.89 3.25
N ILE A 71 3.33 12.79 4.25
CA ILE A 71 2.72 14.13 4.12
C ILE A 71 3.48 15.01 3.12
N ARG A 72 4.82 14.89 3.11
CA ARG A 72 5.68 15.69 2.22
C ARG A 72 5.79 15.11 0.81
N SER A 73 5.19 13.94 0.57
CA SER A 73 5.18 13.35 -0.76
C SER A 73 4.54 14.31 -1.77
N ARG A 74 5.21 14.48 -2.90
CA ARG A 74 4.72 15.26 -4.04
C ARG A 74 3.80 14.45 -4.96
N TYR A 75 3.66 13.15 -4.70
CA TYR A 75 2.81 12.26 -5.47
C TYR A 75 1.42 12.22 -4.86
N THR A 76 0.42 12.33 -5.73
CA THR A 76 -0.96 12.06 -5.34
C THR A 76 -1.06 10.58 -4.95
N PRO A 77 -1.85 10.22 -3.91
CA PRO A 77 -2.06 8.82 -3.55
C PRO A 77 -2.56 8.03 -4.77
N ILE A 78 -2.01 6.83 -4.94
CA ILE A 78 -2.39 5.92 -6.02
C ILE A 78 -3.73 5.30 -5.64
N GLU A 79 -4.76 5.49 -6.46
CA GLU A 79 -6.04 4.81 -6.29
C GLU A 79 -6.04 3.49 -7.05
N SER A 80 -6.33 2.40 -6.34
CA SER A 80 -6.36 1.04 -6.90
C SER A 80 -7.40 0.20 -6.16
N ASP A 81 -7.65 -1.03 -6.63
CA ASP A 81 -8.31 -2.04 -5.78
C ASP A 81 -7.28 -2.95 -5.09
N TYR A 82 -7.76 -3.70 -4.10
CA TYR A 82 -6.95 -4.65 -3.35
C TYR A 82 -6.30 -5.69 -4.25
N ARG A 83 -7.04 -6.27 -5.20
CA ARG A 83 -6.49 -7.31 -6.08
C ARG A 83 -5.27 -6.81 -6.84
N ALA A 84 -5.36 -5.64 -7.47
CA ALA A 84 -4.25 -5.04 -8.20
C ALA A 84 -3.07 -4.69 -7.27
N PHE A 85 -3.33 -4.12 -6.09
CA PHE A 85 -2.29 -3.80 -5.12
C PHE A 85 -1.56 -5.05 -4.61
N SER A 86 -2.30 -6.08 -4.23
CA SER A 86 -1.76 -7.34 -3.73
C SER A 86 -0.88 -8.02 -4.78
N ASN A 87 -1.31 -8.03 -6.05
CA ASN A 87 -0.51 -8.54 -7.16
C ASN A 87 0.78 -7.74 -7.38
N ALA A 88 0.74 -6.41 -7.29
CA ALA A 88 1.94 -5.58 -7.41
C ALA A 88 2.94 -5.88 -6.27
N VAL A 89 2.46 -5.99 -5.02
CA VAL A 89 3.29 -6.35 -3.86
C VAL A 89 3.87 -7.77 -3.97
N ALA A 90 3.17 -8.69 -4.62
CA ALA A 90 3.67 -10.05 -4.85
C ALA A 90 4.83 -10.12 -5.86
N LEU A 91 4.97 -9.11 -6.74
CA LEU A 91 6.00 -9.05 -7.78
C LEU A 91 7.29 -8.31 -7.36
N LEU A 92 7.25 -7.58 -6.24
CA LEU A 92 8.40 -6.84 -5.68
C LEU A 92 9.32 -7.74 -4.84
#